data_AF-A0A2I1HCF3-F1
#
_entry.id   AF-A0A2I1HCF3-F1
#
_cell.length_a   1.000
_cell.length_b   1.000
_cell.length_c   1.000
_cell.angle_alpha   90.00
_cell.angle_beta   90.00
_cell.angle_gamma   90.00
#
_symmetry.space_group_name_H-M   'P 1'
#
loop_
_entity.id
_entity.type
_entity.pdbx_description
1 polymer ?
#
loop_
_entity_poly.entity_id
_entity_poly.type
_entity_poly.pdbx_seq_one_letter_code
_entity_poly.pdbx_strand_id
1 'polypeptide(L)'
;MGSMEQNSNRTFIHDYPNSNIITTIYYESSGKSHSRKYIIHLLGIYPSNVKKTKKTSKNCPEYEIPDNYKVETTLEGYSIICETNYLSNGTVKFVLNWTDSQGIDQYISNNNSASGVAKNFLMLLNKKTRISGTILFGFDISCLIKARKTILMPINRKNSFTTLTSRSQQNKRIKLLAKDIEKESKIILKQQNFDNTKIRYIELEIGDEIVGIDLSEVNLDFTRVRQDAVVCACDEALISRDGYRHLAAISPNLEREYQISNRRNEISKYMETIIPIYNCKIELDNIQNNSNNSSNSSNNNSVNPNFSLTNDQNGFCSYRSIKDLLNTLIPIWKKKSILNIGDNIKLKFGGDGHIVTNKYSHVMFTMCLLNEGDEVLKPEKQYW
;
A
#
# COMPACT_ATOMS: atom_id res chain seq x y z
N MET A 1 5.92 -17.81 36.17
CA MET A 1 6.88 -18.54 35.31
C MET A 1 7.65 -17.47 34.55
N GLY A 2 8.89 -17.15 34.98
CA GLY A 2 9.60 -15.94 34.55
C GLY A 2 10.12 -16.01 33.11
N SER A 3 10.01 -14.91 32.36
CA SER A 3 10.55 -14.79 31.01
C SER A 3 12.07 -14.65 31.04
N MET A 4 12.78 -15.43 30.23
CA MET A 4 14.25 -15.42 30.13
C MET A 4 14.67 -14.82 28.78
N GLU A 5 15.25 -13.61 28.81
CA GLU A 5 15.80 -12.97 27.61
C GLU A 5 17.33 -12.95 27.66
N GLN A 6 17.98 -13.45 26.60
CA GLN A 6 19.44 -13.46 26.45
C GLN A 6 19.90 -12.30 25.55
N ASN A 7 20.74 -11.42 26.06
CA ASN A 7 21.48 -10.46 25.24
C ASN A 7 22.98 -10.61 25.54
N SER A 8 23.66 -11.32 24.64
CA SER A 8 25.11 -11.59 24.43
C SER A 8 26.12 -11.67 25.59
N ASN A 9 25.75 -11.51 26.86
CA ASN A 9 26.54 -11.85 28.08
C ASN A 9 25.71 -11.74 29.39
N ARG A 10 24.46 -11.29 29.34
CA ARG A 10 23.57 -11.16 30.51
C ARG A 10 22.23 -11.84 30.25
N THR A 11 21.73 -12.52 31.28
CA THR A 11 20.36 -13.05 31.34
C THR A 11 19.55 -12.19 32.29
N PHE A 12 18.36 -11.79 31.86
CA PHE A 12 17.40 -11.03 32.67
C PHE A 12 16.30 -11.97 33.15
N ILE A 13 16.04 -11.99 34.46
CA ILE A 13 14.96 -12.73 35.12
C ILE A 13 14.01 -11.69 35.72
N HIS A 14 12.77 -11.65 35.23
CA HIS A 14 11.76 -10.70 35.68
C HIS A 14 10.33 -11.22 35.48
N ASP A 15 9.39 -10.54 36.14
CA ASP A 15 7.95 -10.60 35.89
C ASP A 15 7.39 -9.17 35.71
N TYR A 16 8.19 -8.29 35.09
CA TYR A 16 7.78 -6.92 34.78
C TYR A 16 6.65 -6.89 33.73
N PRO A 17 5.57 -6.10 33.91
CA PRO A 17 5.39 -5.05 34.93
C PRO A 17 4.74 -5.48 36.25
N ASN A 18 4.32 -6.74 36.41
CA ASN A 18 3.67 -7.23 37.63
C ASN A 18 4.59 -7.14 38.87
N SER A 19 5.90 -7.26 38.65
CA SER A 19 6.95 -7.00 39.63
C SER A 19 7.92 -5.95 39.13
N ASN A 20 8.27 -4.99 40.00
CA ASN A 20 9.28 -3.98 39.73
C ASN A 20 10.72 -4.46 39.99
N ILE A 21 10.89 -5.73 40.34
CA ILE A 21 12.19 -6.33 40.64
C ILE A 21 12.70 -7.07 39.41
N ILE A 22 13.94 -6.76 39.02
CA ILE A 22 14.62 -7.41 37.90
C ILE A 22 15.96 -7.93 38.39
N THR A 23 16.19 -9.23 38.25
CA THR A 23 17.47 -9.85 38.57
C THR A 23 18.23 -10.14 37.28
N THR A 24 19.49 -9.72 37.25
CA THR A 24 20.38 -9.97 36.13
C THR A 24 21.47 -10.92 36.55
N ILE A 25 21.81 -11.86 35.68
CA ILE A 25 22.93 -12.78 35.86
C ILE A 25 23.90 -12.54 34.71
N TYR A 26 25.16 -12.29 35.03
CA TYR A 26 26.22 -12.20 34.04
C TYR A 26 27.30 -13.24 34.32
N TYR A 27 27.81 -13.82 33.23
CA TYR A 27 28.79 -14.89 33.28
C TYR A 27 30.16 -14.33 32.90
N GLU A 28 31.15 -14.56 33.75
CA GLU A 28 32.55 -14.33 33.39
C GLU A 28 33.07 -15.45 32.49
N SER A 29 34.08 -15.16 31.68
CA SER A 29 34.81 -16.17 30.88
C SER A 29 35.44 -17.29 31.74
N SER A 30 35.56 -17.05 33.05
CA SER A 30 36.05 -17.99 34.06
C SER A 30 34.99 -18.99 34.55
N GLY A 31 33.73 -18.86 34.10
CA GLY A 31 32.58 -19.67 34.55
C GLY A 31 31.90 -19.17 35.83
N LYS A 32 32.43 -18.13 36.48
CA LYS A 32 31.78 -17.49 37.64
C LYS A 32 30.59 -16.65 37.19
N SER A 33 29.46 -16.83 37.86
CA SER A 33 28.26 -16.02 37.65
C SER A 33 28.10 -14.99 38.75
N HIS A 34 27.79 -13.77 38.36
CA HIS A 34 27.45 -12.70 39.29
C HIS A 34 26.01 -12.26 39.06
N SER A 35 25.27 -12.09 40.15
CA SER A 35 23.90 -11.59 40.11
C SER A 35 23.84 -10.13 40.58
N ARG A 36 22.96 -9.37 39.96
CA ARG A 36 22.60 -8.02 40.41
C ARG A 36 21.10 -7.83 40.32
N LYS A 37 20.54 -7.31 41.42
CA LYS A 37 19.13 -6.96 41.54
C LYS A 37 18.94 -5.47 41.24
N TYR A 38 17.91 -5.17 40.47
CA TYR A 38 17.40 -3.83 40.21
C TYR A 38 15.98 -3.73 40.72
N ILE A 39 15.64 -2.64 41.39
CA ILE A 39 14.28 -2.32 41.82
C ILE A 39 13.89 -1.04 41.09
N ILE A 40 12.89 -1.13 40.21
CA ILE A 40 12.46 -0.02 39.37
C ILE A 40 11.43 0.81 40.15
N HIS A 41 11.78 2.07 40.44
CA HIS A 41 10.89 3.00 41.13
C HIS A 41 10.09 3.83 40.12
N LEU A 42 10.77 4.34 39.09
CA LEU A 42 10.13 5.06 37.99
C LEU A 42 10.72 4.57 36.68
N LEU A 43 9.88 4.17 35.72
CA LEU A 43 10.32 3.68 34.41
C LEU A 43 10.93 4.81 33.56
N GLY A 44 10.43 6.04 33.69
CA GLY A 44 10.81 7.18 32.85
C GLY A 44 10.32 7.06 31.40
N ILE A 45 10.50 8.13 30.63
CA ILE A 45 10.07 8.25 29.22
C ILE A 45 11.23 8.67 28.31
N TYR A 46 11.22 8.28 27.04
CA TYR A 46 12.19 8.82 26.09
C TYR A 46 11.72 10.18 25.57
N PRO A 47 12.48 11.27 25.77
CA PRO A 47 12.11 12.58 25.23
C PRO A 47 12.28 12.59 23.71
N SER A 48 11.68 13.59 23.03
CA SER A 48 11.73 13.67 21.55
C SER A 48 13.16 13.73 21.00
N ASN A 49 14.07 14.42 21.70
CA ASN A 49 15.50 14.48 21.37
C ASN A 49 16.31 13.61 22.34
N VAL A 50 16.09 12.29 22.28
CA VAL A 50 16.71 11.33 23.20
C VAL A 50 18.23 11.26 23.02
N LYS A 51 18.97 11.37 24.14
CA LYS A 51 20.42 11.13 24.17
C LYS A 51 20.70 9.65 24.33
N LYS A 52 21.83 9.21 23.79
CA LYS A 52 22.28 7.82 23.85
C LYS A 52 23.59 7.70 24.62
N THR A 53 23.77 6.58 25.30
CA THR A 53 25.04 6.18 25.89
C THR A 53 25.64 5.02 25.10
N LYS A 54 26.97 5.02 24.95
CA LYS A 54 27.73 4.02 24.19
C LYS A 54 28.96 3.59 24.97
N LYS A 55 29.33 2.31 24.85
CA LYS A 55 30.65 1.84 25.28
C LYS A 55 31.70 2.28 24.25
N THR A 56 32.88 2.71 24.70
CA THR A 56 33.93 3.33 23.87
C THR A 56 34.58 2.42 22.80
N SER A 57 34.21 1.14 22.70
CA SER A 57 34.73 0.21 21.69
C SER A 57 33.93 0.23 20.38
N LYS A 58 34.61 0.01 19.24
CA LYS A 58 33.97 -0.19 17.92
C LYS A 58 32.94 -1.33 18.02
N ASN A 59 31.77 -1.14 17.41
CA ASN A 59 30.65 -2.09 17.32
C ASN A 59 29.87 -2.41 18.62
N CYS A 60 29.93 -1.57 19.66
CA CYS A 60 29.05 -1.75 20.82
C CYS A 60 27.64 -1.14 20.64
N PRO A 61 26.61 -1.80 21.21
CA PRO A 61 25.24 -1.28 21.19
C PRO A 61 25.13 0.06 21.91
N GLU A 62 24.28 0.93 21.37
CA GLU A 62 23.91 2.22 21.94
C GLU A 62 22.58 2.10 22.67
N TYR A 63 22.49 2.68 23.87
CA TYR A 63 21.28 2.65 24.69
C TYR A 63 20.73 4.06 24.88
N GLU A 64 19.42 4.20 24.68
CA GLU A 64 18.68 5.44 24.89
C GLU A 64 18.54 5.73 26.39
N ILE A 65 18.70 7.01 26.77
CA ILE A 65 18.64 7.43 28.18
C ILE A 65 17.25 8.01 28.45
N PRO A 66 16.44 7.41 29.34
CA PRO A 66 15.13 7.92 29.71
C PRO A 66 15.22 9.16 30.60
N ASP A 67 14.20 10.01 30.50
CA ASP A 67 13.93 11.13 31.41
C ASP A 67 13.03 10.68 32.57
N ASN A 68 13.15 11.33 33.73
CA ASN A 68 12.46 11.01 34.98
C ASN A 68 12.53 9.51 35.35
N TYR A 69 13.69 8.89 35.16
CA TYR A 69 13.92 7.48 35.46
C TYR A 69 14.59 7.33 36.83
N LYS A 70 14.16 6.33 37.60
CA LYS A 70 14.66 6.03 38.94
C LYS A 70 14.75 4.54 39.18
N VAL A 71 15.95 4.07 39.52
CA VAL A 71 16.25 2.65 39.79
C VAL A 71 17.14 2.50 41.01
N GLU A 72 16.86 1.50 41.81
CA GLU A 72 17.69 1.11 42.95
C GLU A 72 18.47 -0.17 42.63
N THR A 73 19.73 -0.22 43.06
CA THR A 73 20.63 -1.36 42.89
C THR A 73 21.69 -1.34 43.99
N THR A 74 22.46 -2.41 44.13
CA THR A 74 23.59 -2.48 45.07
C THR A 74 24.93 -2.23 44.39
N LEU A 75 25.82 -1.49 45.04
CA LEU A 75 27.22 -1.28 44.61
C LEU A 75 28.15 -1.22 45.84
N GLU A 76 29.19 -2.07 45.86
CA GLU A 76 30.19 -2.12 46.95
C GLU A 76 29.58 -2.22 48.37
N GLY A 77 28.45 -2.91 48.51
CA GLY A 77 27.73 -3.09 49.78
C GLY A 77 26.71 -2.00 50.12
N TYR A 78 26.65 -0.92 49.34
CA TYR A 78 25.65 0.14 49.51
C TYR A 78 24.41 -0.12 48.65
N SER A 79 23.22 0.13 49.21
CA SER A 79 22.02 0.33 48.38
C SER A 79 22.07 1.75 47.82
N ILE A 80 22.00 1.86 46.51
CA ILE A 80 22.10 3.13 45.80
C ILE A 80 20.89 3.31 44.90
N ILE A 81 20.48 4.56 44.74
CA ILE A 81 19.39 4.97 43.86
C ILE A 81 19.97 5.83 42.75
N CYS A 82 19.84 5.37 41.51
CA CYS A 82 20.29 6.06 40.32
C CYS A 82 19.11 6.75 39.63
N GLU A 83 19.28 8.02 39.26
CA GLU A 83 18.25 8.84 38.63
C GLU A 83 18.77 9.55 37.38
N THR A 84 17.92 9.67 36.36
CA THR A 84 18.21 10.50 35.17
C THR A 84 17.11 11.49 34.88
N ASN A 85 17.50 12.75 34.75
CA ASN A 85 16.60 13.87 34.43
C ASN A 85 17.22 14.73 33.33
N TYR A 86 16.44 15.12 32.32
CA TYR A 86 16.83 16.04 31.27
C TYR A 86 16.65 17.49 31.74
N LEU A 87 17.70 18.29 31.58
CA LEU A 87 17.65 19.72 31.83
C LEU A 87 17.03 20.44 30.61
N SER A 88 16.60 21.69 30.81
CA SER A 88 15.98 22.51 29.76
C SER A 88 16.86 22.70 28.51
N ASN A 89 18.18 22.62 28.65
CA ASN A 89 19.15 22.69 27.56
C ASN A 89 19.37 21.34 26.82
N GLY A 90 18.66 20.28 27.21
CA GLY A 90 18.78 18.94 26.63
C GLY A 90 19.97 18.11 27.14
N THR A 91 20.72 18.61 28.13
CA THR A 91 21.76 17.84 28.83
C THR A 91 21.11 16.88 29.84
N VAL A 92 21.64 15.66 29.94
CA VAL A 92 21.17 14.69 30.95
C VAL A 92 21.93 14.89 32.25
N LYS A 93 21.20 15.13 33.34
CA LYS A 93 21.73 15.09 34.69
C LYS A 93 21.59 13.66 35.23
N PHE A 94 22.72 13.05 35.56
CA PHE A 94 22.77 11.75 36.22
C PHE A 94 22.99 11.97 37.71
N VAL A 95 22.20 11.31 38.56
CA VAL A 95 22.29 11.42 40.02
C VAL A 95 22.41 10.02 40.62
N LEU A 96 23.23 9.88 41.66
CA LEU A 96 23.35 8.68 42.49
C LEU A 96 23.17 9.11 43.94
N ASN A 97 22.12 8.60 44.57
CA ASN A 97 21.81 8.80 45.98
C ASN A 97 22.16 7.52 46.76
N TRP A 98 22.65 7.67 47.98
CA TRP A 98 22.90 6.55 48.90
C TRP A 98 22.78 7.04 50.33
N THR A 99 22.48 6.14 51.25
CA THR A 99 22.52 6.43 52.69
C THR A 99 23.88 5.99 53.23
N ASP A 100 24.56 6.88 53.95
CA ASP A 100 25.86 6.58 54.55
C ASP A 100 25.74 5.72 55.83
N SER A 101 26.88 5.38 56.43
CA SER A 101 26.92 4.55 57.65
C SER A 101 26.30 5.21 58.87
N GLN A 102 26.02 6.52 58.82
CA GLN A 102 25.35 7.28 59.87
C GLN A 102 23.85 7.45 59.61
N GLY A 103 23.32 6.85 58.55
CA GLY A 103 21.91 6.96 58.18
C GLY A 103 21.56 8.28 57.48
N ILE A 104 22.54 9.03 56.99
CA ILE A 104 22.33 10.31 56.32
C ILE A 104 22.28 10.08 54.80
N ASP A 105 21.25 10.61 54.16
CA ASP A 105 21.11 10.58 52.71
C ASP A 105 22.12 11.53 52.04
N GLN A 106 22.95 10.96 51.19
CA GLN A 106 23.97 11.64 50.41
C GLN A 106 23.65 11.48 48.92
N TYR A 107 24.12 12.44 48.12
CA TYR A 107 24.00 12.33 46.68
C TYR A 107 25.20 12.90 45.95
N ILE A 108 25.43 12.38 44.74
CA ILE A 108 26.38 12.94 43.79
C ILE A 108 25.75 13.01 42.41
N SER A 109 26.10 14.03 41.66
CA SER A 109 25.59 14.23 40.30
C SER A 109 26.69 14.52 39.30
N ASN A 110 26.43 14.18 38.04
CA ASN A 110 27.33 14.44 36.93
C ASN A 110 26.50 14.64 35.67
N ASN A 111 26.83 15.66 34.87
CA ASN A 111 26.09 15.98 33.65
C ASN A 111 26.76 15.42 32.39
N ASN A 112 27.96 14.83 32.53
CA ASN A 112 28.76 14.37 31.40
C ASN A 112 28.44 12.91 31.04
N SER A 113 28.32 12.02 32.03
CA SER A 113 27.96 10.62 31.79
C SER A 113 27.55 9.86 33.06
N ALA A 114 26.73 8.81 32.89
CA ALA A 114 26.40 7.85 33.94
C ALA A 114 27.65 7.19 34.57
N SER A 115 28.63 6.81 33.73
CA SER A 115 29.91 6.24 34.21
C SER A 115 30.73 7.26 35.02
N GLY A 116 30.57 8.56 34.72
CA GLY A 116 31.20 9.65 35.46
C GLY A 116 30.68 9.75 36.90
N VAL A 117 29.36 9.68 37.11
CA VAL A 117 28.77 9.62 38.47
C VAL A 117 29.32 8.42 39.24
N ALA A 118 29.31 7.25 38.60
CA ALA A 118 29.76 6.01 39.22
C ALA A 118 31.24 6.08 39.62
N LYS A 119 32.10 6.66 38.76
CA LYS A 119 33.51 6.87 39.07
C LYS A 119 33.69 7.80 40.26
N ASN A 120 32.94 8.90 40.33
CA ASN A 120 33.04 9.84 41.44
C ASN A 120 32.62 9.18 42.76
N PHE A 121 31.55 8.37 42.75
CA PHE A 121 31.13 7.60 43.92
C PHE A 121 32.20 6.58 44.38
N LEU A 122 32.77 5.82 43.45
CA LEU A 122 33.84 4.85 43.80
C LEU A 122 35.11 5.53 44.31
N MET A 123 35.42 6.74 43.83
CA MET A 123 36.54 7.54 44.31
C MET A 123 36.33 7.99 45.76
N LEU A 124 35.09 8.35 46.15
CA LEU A 124 34.76 8.64 47.56
C LEU A 124 34.99 7.43 48.47
N LEU A 125 34.77 6.21 47.96
CA LEU A 125 35.00 4.96 48.69
C LEU A 125 36.46 4.46 48.63
N ASN A 126 37.39 5.23 48.05
CA ASN A 126 38.77 4.82 47.78
C ASN A 126 38.90 3.51 46.99
N LYS A 127 37.92 3.18 46.15
CA LYS A 127 37.91 1.99 45.29
C LYS A 127 38.47 2.32 43.91
N LYS A 128 39.37 1.47 43.40
CA LYS A 128 39.95 1.60 42.05
C LYS A 128 39.16 0.85 40.97
N THR A 129 38.02 0.25 41.33
CA THR A 129 37.18 -0.51 40.40
C THR A 129 36.54 0.41 39.37
N ARG A 130 36.21 -0.15 38.20
CA ARG A 130 35.47 0.56 37.15
C ARG A 130 34.17 -0.15 36.91
N ILE A 131 33.09 0.62 36.87
CA ILE A 131 31.76 0.11 36.55
C ILE A 131 31.19 0.89 35.36
N SER A 132 30.51 0.16 34.47
CA SER A 132 29.81 0.80 33.36
C SER A 132 28.55 1.50 33.88
N GLY A 133 28.39 2.78 33.55
CA GLY A 133 27.17 3.53 33.86
C GLY A 133 25.93 2.90 33.23
N THR A 134 26.04 2.30 32.04
CA THR A 134 24.94 1.55 31.40
C THR A 134 24.47 0.40 32.28
N ILE A 135 25.41 -0.35 32.85
CA ILE A 135 25.11 -1.48 33.74
C ILE A 135 24.60 -0.95 35.09
N LEU A 136 25.19 0.12 35.64
CA LEU A 136 24.77 0.67 36.92
C LEU A 136 23.32 1.17 36.88
N PHE A 137 22.96 1.93 35.85
CA PHE A 137 21.62 2.47 35.65
C PHE A 137 20.65 1.47 35.00
N GLY A 138 21.12 0.32 34.52
CA GLY A 138 20.29 -0.69 33.88
C GLY A 138 19.66 -0.23 32.56
N PHE A 139 20.34 0.63 31.79
CA PHE A 139 19.83 1.06 30.48
C PHE A 139 19.80 -0.05 29.44
N ASP A 140 20.52 -1.15 29.68
CA ASP A 140 20.59 -2.34 28.82
C ASP A 140 19.50 -3.38 29.11
N ILE A 141 18.64 -3.15 30.11
CA ILE A 141 17.57 -4.08 30.48
C ILE A 141 16.48 -4.09 29.38
N SER A 142 16.39 -5.20 28.65
CA SER A 142 15.57 -5.33 27.44
C SER A 142 14.07 -5.13 27.69
N CYS A 143 13.51 -5.68 28.76
CA CYS A 143 12.09 -5.55 29.06
C CYS A 143 11.67 -4.11 29.38
N LEU A 144 12.54 -3.32 30.02
CA LEU A 144 12.31 -1.90 30.27
C LEU A 144 12.39 -1.08 28.98
N ILE A 145 13.33 -1.40 28.08
CA ILE A 145 13.42 -0.77 26.76
C ILE A 145 12.12 -1.03 25.98
N LYS A 146 11.62 -2.27 25.97
CA LYS A 146 10.36 -2.64 25.33
C LYS A 146 9.19 -1.87 25.93
N ALA A 147 9.06 -1.86 27.26
CA ALA A 147 7.99 -1.15 27.96
C ALA A 147 7.94 0.35 27.61
N ARG A 148 9.10 1.02 27.58
CA ARG A 148 9.18 2.45 27.20
C ARG A 148 8.78 2.70 25.74
N LYS A 149 9.15 1.80 24.84
CA LYS A 149 8.76 1.91 23.42
C LYS A 149 7.27 1.67 23.20
N THR A 150 6.64 0.82 24.01
CA THR A 150 5.18 0.64 24.00
C THR A 150 4.46 1.89 24.50
N ILE A 151 4.99 2.57 25.54
CA ILE A 151 4.49 3.88 26.00
C ILE A 151 4.67 4.96 24.93
N LEU A 152 5.73 4.87 24.11
CA LEU A 152 6.02 5.79 23.00
C LEU A 152 5.25 5.49 21.72
N MET A 153 4.24 4.60 21.72
CA MET A 153 3.25 4.62 20.64
C MET A 153 2.53 5.97 20.75
N PRO A 154 2.73 6.89 19.79
CA PRO A 154 2.30 8.26 19.97
C PRO A 154 0.78 8.28 20.07
N ILE A 155 0.28 8.65 21.25
CA ILE A 155 -1.07 9.16 21.43
C ILE A 155 -1.20 10.35 20.46
N ASN A 156 -1.92 10.13 19.36
CA ASN A 156 -2.44 11.12 18.42
C ASN A 156 -1.46 12.12 17.78
N ARG A 157 -0.53 11.66 16.93
CA ARG A 157 -0.06 12.51 15.81
C ARG A 157 -1.04 12.58 14.64
N LYS A 158 -2.00 11.65 14.60
CA LYS A 158 -2.99 11.58 13.54
C LYS A 158 -4.30 12.14 14.10
N ASN A 159 -4.87 13.17 13.47
CA ASN A 159 -6.19 13.73 13.81
C ASN A 159 -7.25 12.61 13.98
N SER A 160 -8.33 12.81 14.74
CA SER A 160 -9.38 11.78 14.82
C SER A 160 -9.89 11.39 13.43
N PHE A 161 -10.29 10.13 13.23
CA PHE A 161 -10.89 9.71 11.96
C PHE A 161 -12.12 10.57 11.62
N THR A 162 -12.95 10.89 12.64
CA THR A 162 -14.14 11.72 12.53
C THR A 162 -13.85 13.19 12.17
N THR A 163 -12.61 13.66 12.36
CA THR A 163 -12.21 15.03 12.00
C THR A 163 -11.70 15.16 10.56
N LEU A 164 -11.57 14.05 9.82
CA LEU A 164 -11.17 14.07 8.42
C LEU A 164 -12.38 14.44 7.55
N THR A 165 -12.30 15.58 6.86
CA THR A 165 -13.38 16.07 5.99
C THR A 165 -13.40 15.40 4.61
N SER A 166 -12.26 14.90 4.13
CA SER A 166 -12.17 14.25 2.82
C SER A 166 -12.30 12.73 2.91
N ARG A 167 -13.21 12.17 2.13
CA ARG A 167 -13.38 10.72 1.98
C ARG A 167 -12.13 10.02 1.45
N SER A 168 -11.29 10.71 0.68
CA SER A 168 -9.99 10.20 0.23
C SER A 168 -9.01 10.03 1.39
N GLN A 169 -8.97 11.00 2.32
CA GLN A 169 -8.12 10.92 3.51
C GLN A 169 -8.60 9.80 4.45
N GLN A 170 -9.91 9.67 4.63
CA GLN A 170 -10.53 8.58 5.38
C GLN A 170 -10.17 7.21 4.79
N ASN A 171 -10.36 7.02 3.48
CA ASN A 171 -10.02 5.78 2.77
C ASN A 171 -8.53 5.43 2.88
N LYS A 172 -7.64 6.43 2.77
CA LYS A 172 -6.19 6.22 2.95
C LYS A 172 -5.87 5.72 4.35
N ARG A 173 -6.60 6.20 5.36
CA ARG A 173 -6.41 5.80 6.75
C ARG A 173 -6.95 4.40 7.03
N ILE A 174 -8.13 4.07 6.49
CA ILE A 174 -8.69 2.71 6.52
C ILE A 174 -7.71 1.73 5.87
N LYS A 175 -7.14 2.07 4.71
CA LYS A 175 -6.17 1.22 4.01
C LYS A 175 -4.88 0.97 4.81
N LEU A 176 -4.41 1.97 5.57
CA LEU A 176 -3.26 1.79 6.46
C LEU A 176 -3.62 0.88 7.64
N LEU A 177 -4.78 1.12 8.27
CA LEU A 177 -5.28 0.28 9.36
C LEU A 177 -5.44 -1.18 8.92
N ALA A 178 -6.02 -1.42 7.75
CA ALA A 178 -6.19 -2.75 7.17
C ALA A 178 -4.85 -3.51 7.07
N LYS A 179 -3.80 -2.85 6.58
CA LYS A 179 -2.45 -3.44 6.49
C LYS A 179 -1.84 -3.75 7.86
N ASP A 180 -2.01 -2.85 8.82
CA ASP A 180 -1.51 -3.04 10.18
C ASP A 180 -2.22 -4.24 10.83
N ILE A 181 -3.55 -4.32 10.70
CA ILE A 181 -4.33 -5.46 11.21
C ILE A 181 -3.92 -6.77 10.52
N GLU A 182 -3.74 -6.79 9.20
CA GLU A 182 -3.32 -7.98 8.48
C GLU A 182 -1.96 -8.51 8.98
N LYS A 183 -1.02 -7.60 9.28
CA LYS A 183 0.29 -7.96 9.81
C LYS A 183 0.21 -8.50 11.24
N GLU A 184 -0.47 -7.78 12.13
CA GLU A 184 -0.55 -8.16 13.55
C GLU A 184 -1.42 -9.39 13.76
N SER A 185 -2.52 -9.54 13.01
CA SER A 185 -3.37 -10.75 13.07
C SER A 185 -2.62 -12.02 12.71
N LYS A 186 -1.71 -11.99 11.72
CA LYS A 186 -0.84 -13.15 11.40
C LYS A 186 0.03 -13.57 12.59
N ILE A 187 0.48 -12.61 13.40
CA ILE A 187 1.29 -12.90 14.60
C ILE A 187 0.41 -13.52 15.68
N ILE A 188 -0.75 -12.92 15.95
CA ILE A 188 -1.69 -13.37 16.98
C ILE A 188 -2.21 -14.78 16.66
N LEU A 189 -2.63 -15.03 15.41
CA LEU A 189 -3.14 -16.34 14.98
C LEU A 189 -2.09 -17.44 15.17
N LYS A 190 -0.83 -17.17 14.82
CA LYS A 190 0.28 -18.11 15.05
C LYS A 190 0.51 -18.39 16.54
N GLN A 191 0.45 -17.37 17.39
CA GLN A 191 0.63 -17.54 18.84
C GLN A 191 -0.47 -18.41 19.46
N GLN A 192 -1.66 -18.44 18.86
CA GLN A 192 -2.81 -19.23 19.29
C GLN A 192 -2.94 -20.57 18.54
N ASN A 193 -1.91 -21.00 17.80
CA ASN A 193 -1.89 -22.23 16.99
C ASN A 193 -3.00 -22.30 15.91
N PHE A 194 -3.50 -21.15 15.42
CA PHE A 194 -4.38 -21.09 14.26
C PHE A 194 -3.54 -21.04 12.97
N ASP A 195 -3.09 -22.20 12.53
CA ASP A 195 -2.36 -22.34 11.27
C ASP A 195 -3.28 -22.16 10.05
N ASN A 196 -2.71 -21.64 8.95
CA ASN A 196 -3.40 -21.41 7.67
C ASN A 196 -4.71 -20.59 7.75
N THR A 197 -4.88 -19.80 8.80
CA THR A 197 -6.07 -18.96 9.03
C THR A 197 -5.78 -17.52 8.61
N LYS A 198 -6.74 -16.86 7.96
CA LYS A 198 -6.67 -15.44 7.58
C LYS A 198 -7.98 -14.74 7.94
N ILE A 199 -7.90 -13.48 8.37
CA ILE A 199 -9.08 -12.64 8.54
C ILE A 199 -9.57 -12.21 7.15
N ARG A 200 -10.84 -12.49 6.82
CA ARG A 200 -11.43 -12.13 5.52
C ARG A 200 -12.08 -10.76 5.53
N TYR A 201 -12.73 -10.38 6.62
CA TYR A 201 -13.51 -9.17 6.70
C TYR A 201 -13.53 -8.61 8.12
N ILE A 202 -13.54 -7.29 8.25
CA ILE A 202 -13.62 -6.57 9.51
C ILE A 202 -14.65 -5.46 9.38
N GLU A 203 -15.63 -5.43 10.26
CA GLU A 203 -16.57 -4.32 10.42
C GLU A 203 -16.10 -3.40 11.54
N LEU A 204 -16.09 -2.10 11.26
CA LEU A 204 -15.75 -1.05 12.21
C LEU A 204 -16.94 -0.10 12.31
N GLU A 205 -17.44 0.09 13.52
CA GLU A 205 -18.37 1.17 13.83
C GLU A 205 -17.57 2.42 14.21
N ILE A 206 -17.73 3.50 13.45
CA ILE A 206 -16.99 4.75 13.64
C ILE A 206 -17.99 5.90 13.73
N GLY A 207 -18.32 6.32 14.96
CA GLY A 207 -19.46 7.21 15.17
C GLY A 207 -20.74 6.46 14.81
N ASP A 208 -21.56 7.04 13.93
CA ASP A 208 -22.80 6.42 13.45
C ASP A 208 -22.63 5.72 12.08
N GLU A 209 -21.40 5.64 11.56
CA GLU A 209 -21.11 4.97 10.27
C GLU A 209 -20.49 3.59 10.48
N ILE A 210 -20.99 2.60 9.72
CA ILE A 210 -20.38 1.27 9.63
C ILE A 210 -19.41 1.25 8.43
N VAL A 211 -18.16 0.90 8.71
CA VAL A 211 -17.09 0.77 7.72
C VAL A 211 -16.63 -0.67 7.64
N GLY A 212 -16.88 -1.30 6.49
CA GLY A 212 -16.36 -2.62 6.15
C GLY A 212 -14.95 -2.58 5.56
N ILE A 213 -14.06 -3.42 6.05
CA ILE A 213 -12.73 -3.69 5.49
C ILE A 213 -12.70 -5.12 4.98
N ASP A 214 -12.71 -5.29 3.66
CA ASP A 214 -12.45 -6.57 3.01
C ASP A 214 -10.94 -6.81 2.91
N LEU A 215 -10.47 -7.87 3.56
CA LEU A 215 -9.08 -8.33 3.60
C LEU A 215 -8.88 -9.59 2.75
N SER A 216 -9.92 -10.04 2.04
CA SER A 216 -9.81 -11.17 1.11
C SER A 216 -8.74 -10.87 0.07
N GLU A 217 -7.86 -11.84 -0.20
CA GLU A 217 -6.98 -11.78 -1.37
C GLU A 217 -7.87 -11.76 -2.61
N VAL A 218 -8.01 -10.59 -3.22
CA VAL A 218 -8.75 -10.46 -4.47
C VAL A 218 -7.92 -11.19 -5.51
N ASN A 219 -8.40 -12.35 -5.94
CA ASN A 219 -7.81 -13.05 -7.08
C ASN A 219 -7.79 -12.06 -8.25
N LEU A 220 -6.59 -11.73 -8.76
CA LEU A 220 -6.44 -10.76 -9.85
C LEU A 220 -7.29 -11.14 -11.07
N ASP A 221 -7.48 -12.45 -11.31
CA ASP A 221 -8.34 -12.95 -12.37
C ASP A 221 -9.81 -12.62 -12.09
N PHE A 222 -10.25 -12.72 -10.83
CA PHE A 222 -11.59 -12.33 -10.43
C PHE A 222 -11.82 -10.81 -10.56
N THR A 223 -10.83 -9.98 -10.22
CA THR A 223 -10.89 -8.53 -10.45
C THR A 223 -11.06 -8.21 -11.93
N ARG A 224 -10.26 -8.83 -12.80
CA ARG A 224 -10.36 -8.61 -14.25
C ARG A 224 -11.73 -9.03 -14.79
N VAL A 225 -12.24 -10.18 -14.38
CA VAL A 225 -13.58 -10.65 -14.77
C VAL A 225 -14.66 -9.67 -14.34
N ARG A 226 -14.57 -9.14 -13.12
CA ARG A 226 -15.50 -8.13 -12.61
C ARG A 226 -15.43 -6.83 -13.41
N GLN A 227 -14.22 -6.34 -13.70
CA GLN A 227 -14.02 -5.16 -14.53
C GLN A 227 -14.59 -5.35 -15.93
N ASP A 228 -14.34 -6.51 -16.55
CA ASP A 228 -14.86 -6.86 -17.89
C ASP A 228 -16.39 -6.86 -17.91
N ALA A 229 -17.03 -7.42 -16.87
CA ALA A 229 -18.48 -7.40 -16.74
C ALA A 229 -19.04 -5.97 -16.61
N VAL A 230 -18.36 -5.10 -15.84
CA VAL A 230 -18.76 -3.69 -15.69
C VAL A 230 -18.59 -2.93 -16.99
N VAL A 231 -17.48 -3.13 -17.72
CA VAL A 231 -17.26 -2.53 -19.04
C VAL A 231 -18.37 -2.94 -20.00
N CYS A 232 -18.66 -4.24 -20.06
CA CYS A 232 -19.73 -4.81 -20.90
C CYS A 232 -21.10 -4.21 -20.55
N ALA A 233 -21.46 -4.16 -19.27
CA ALA A 233 -22.73 -3.58 -18.83
C ALA A 233 -22.84 -2.08 -19.17
N CYS A 234 -21.74 -1.33 -19.05
CA CYS A 234 -21.72 0.08 -19.44
C CYS A 234 -21.89 0.26 -20.95
N ASP A 235 -21.29 -0.60 -21.76
CA ASP A 235 -21.39 -0.55 -23.22
C ASP A 235 -22.79 -0.96 -23.70
N GLU A 236 -23.37 -2.03 -23.13
CA GLU A 236 -24.72 -2.51 -23.45
C GLU A 236 -25.81 -1.53 -23.02
N ALA A 237 -25.68 -0.93 -21.84
CA ALA A 237 -26.64 0.03 -21.32
C ALA A 237 -26.37 1.49 -21.74
N LEU A 238 -25.38 1.71 -22.62
CA LEU A 238 -24.96 3.03 -23.09
C LEU A 238 -24.66 4.03 -21.94
N ILE A 239 -24.09 3.53 -20.84
CA ILE A 239 -23.72 4.35 -19.69
C ILE A 239 -22.48 5.16 -20.03
N SER A 240 -22.63 6.48 -20.06
CA SER A 240 -21.51 7.40 -20.28
C SER A 240 -20.48 7.27 -19.17
N ARG A 241 -19.23 7.62 -19.49
CA ARG A 241 -18.12 7.66 -18.52
C ARG A 241 -18.47 8.49 -17.27
N ASP A 242 -19.08 9.64 -17.49
CA ASP A 242 -19.51 10.55 -16.42
C ASP A 242 -20.69 9.98 -15.64
N GLY A 243 -21.63 9.30 -16.30
CA GLY A 243 -22.71 8.56 -15.66
C GLY A 243 -22.19 7.47 -14.71
N TYR A 244 -21.26 6.65 -15.19
CA TYR A 244 -20.61 5.63 -14.35
C TYR A 244 -19.80 6.26 -13.21
N ARG A 245 -19.12 7.39 -13.44
CA ARG A 245 -18.39 8.12 -12.39
C ARG A 245 -19.29 8.51 -11.22
N HIS A 246 -20.50 9.02 -11.51
CA HIS A 246 -21.47 9.37 -10.48
C HIS A 246 -22.00 8.12 -9.75
N LEU A 247 -22.31 7.04 -10.47
CA LEU A 247 -22.75 5.77 -9.86
C LEU A 247 -21.68 5.18 -8.92
N ALA A 248 -20.44 5.14 -9.37
CA ALA A 248 -19.31 4.65 -8.57
C ALA A 248 -18.93 5.60 -7.44
N ALA A 249 -19.35 6.88 -7.47
CA ALA A 249 -19.13 7.82 -6.38
C ALA A 249 -19.98 7.46 -5.15
N ILE A 250 -21.24 7.09 -5.37
CA ILE A 250 -22.23 6.81 -4.33
C ILE A 250 -22.20 5.35 -3.83
N SER A 251 -21.82 4.40 -4.67
CA SER A 251 -21.75 2.98 -4.30
C SER A 251 -20.31 2.57 -3.97
N PRO A 252 -19.96 2.33 -2.69
CA PRO A 252 -18.60 1.97 -2.29
C PRO A 252 -18.16 0.61 -2.83
N ASN A 253 -19.12 -0.25 -3.17
CA ASN A 253 -18.86 -1.57 -3.73
C ASN A 253 -18.47 -1.51 -5.21
N LEU A 254 -18.78 -0.43 -5.93
CA LEU A 254 -18.39 -0.30 -7.33
C LEU A 254 -16.94 0.11 -7.48
N GLU A 255 -16.27 -0.48 -8.47
CA GLU A 255 -14.92 -0.06 -8.81
C GLU A 255 -14.93 1.37 -9.37
N ARG A 256 -13.92 2.14 -9.00
CA ARG A 256 -13.83 3.54 -9.40
C ARG A 256 -13.62 3.64 -10.91
N GLU A 257 -14.23 4.67 -11.50
CA GLU A 257 -14.24 4.92 -12.95
C GLU A 257 -12.87 4.78 -13.61
N TYR A 258 -11.80 5.30 -12.99
CA TYR A 258 -10.46 5.24 -13.57
C TYR A 258 -9.96 3.78 -13.77
N GLN A 259 -10.36 2.83 -12.92
CA GLN A 259 -10.01 1.42 -13.09
C GLN A 259 -10.74 0.83 -14.29
N ILE A 260 -12.03 1.14 -14.43
CA ILE A 260 -12.85 0.71 -15.56
C ILE A 260 -12.35 1.34 -16.88
N SER A 261 -11.95 2.61 -16.86
CA SER A 261 -11.34 3.27 -18.01
C SER A 261 -9.97 2.67 -18.37
N ASN A 262 -9.13 2.37 -17.38
CA ASN A 262 -7.88 1.66 -17.63
C ASN A 262 -8.12 0.30 -18.26
N ARG A 263 -9.09 -0.46 -17.75
CA ARG A 263 -9.46 -1.76 -18.33
C ARG A 263 -9.98 -1.61 -19.77
N ARG A 264 -10.84 -0.62 -20.04
CA ARG A 264 -11.27 -0.29 -21.42
C ARG A 264 -10.07 -0.02 -22.33
N ASN A 265 -9.10 0.77 -21.87
CA ASN A 265 -7.89 1.06 -22.65
C ASN A 265 -7.05 -0.21 -22.90
N GLU A 266 -6.93 -1.11 -21.93
CA GLU A 266 -6.27 -2.41 -22.13
C GLU A 266 -7.00 -3.25 -23.18
N ILE A 267 -8.33 -3.31 -23.11
CA ILE A 267 -9.15 -4.00 -24.12
C ILE A 267 -8.96 -3.36 -25.48
N SER A 268 -8.97 -2.03 -25.59
CA SER A 268 -8.74 -1.33 -26.86
C SER A 268 -7.37 -1.63 -27.46
N LYS A 269 -6.31 -1.64 -26.65
CA LYS A 269 -4.96 -2.03 -27.11
C LYS A 269 -4.91 -3.48 -27.57
N TYR A 270 -5.56 -4.39 -26.84
CA TYR A 270 -5.67 -5.78 -27.25
C TYR A 270 -6.42 -5.91 -28.59
N MET A 271 -7.55 -5.22 -28.74
CA MET A 271 -8.34 -5.21 -29.97
C MET A 271 -7.58 -4.60 -31.15
N GLU A 272 -6.73 -3.62 -30.93
CA GLU A 272 -5.86 -3.05 -31.97
C GLU A 272 -4.84 -4.07 -32.51
N THR A 273 -4.41 -5.04 -31.70
CA THR A 273 -3.55 -6.13 -32.19
C THR A 273 -4.30 -7.15 -33.06
N ILE A 274 -5.60 -7.33 -32.83
CA ILE A 274 -6.44 -8.30 -33.56
C ILE A 274 -7.03 -7.69 -34.83
N ILE A 275 -7.54 -6.46 -34.72
CA ILE A 275 -8.19 -5.72 -35.81
C ILE A 275 -7.54 -4.34 -35.85
N PRO A 276 -6.40 -4.13 -36.52
CA PRO A 276 -5.72 -2.85 -36.51
C PRO A 276 -6.57 -1.73 -37.13
N ILE A 277 -6.39 -0.50 -36.63
CA ILE A 277 -6.84 0.71 -37.33
C ILE A 277 -5.69 1.18 -38.21
N TYR A 278 -5.97 1.34 -39.49
CA TYR A 278 -5.03 1.90 -40.44
C TYR A 278 -5.44 3.33 -40.77
N ASN A 279 -4.45 4.19 -40.98
CA ASN A 279 -4.68 5.52 -41.53
C ASN A 279 -4.56 5.47 -43.05
N CYS A 280 -5.45 6.18 -43.72
CA CYS A 280 -5.55 6.29 -45.16
C CYS A 280 -5.62 7.74 -45.56
N LYS A 281 -4.96 8.13 -46.65
CA LYS A 281 -5.15 9.43 -47.27
C LYS A 281 -6.04 9.24 -48.48
N ILE A 282 -7.17 9.95 -48.52
CA ILE A 282 -8.02 9.96 -49.72
C ILE A 282 -7.49 11.09 -50.60
N GLU A 283 -6.76 10.74 -51.65
CA GLU A 283 -6.43 11.68 -52.72
C GLU A 283 -7.68 11.82 -53.59
N LEU A 284 -8.30 13.00 -53.55
CA LEU A 284 -9.43 13.32 -54.41
C LEU A 284 -8.86 13.61 -55.80
N ASP A 285 -8.74 12.59 -56.65
CA ASP A 285 -8.45 12.81 -58.06
C ASP A 285 -9.57 13.70 -58.61
N ASN A 286 -9.19 14.83 -59.21
CA ASN A 286 -10.12 15.72 -59.89
C ASN A 286 -10.85 14.91 -60.96
N ILE A 287 -12.08 14.47 -60.67
CA ILE A 287 -13.00 13.89 -61.64
C ILE A 287 -13.39 15.01 -62.60
N GLN A 288 -12.57 15.25 -63.62
CA GLN A 288 -13.04 15.89 -64.83
C GLN A 288 -14.01 14.91 -65.49
N ASN A 289 -15.29 15.24 -65.39
CA ASN A 289 -16.38 14.65 -66.14
C ASN A 289 -16.01 14.56 -67.62
N ASN A 290 -15.65 13.37 -68.08
CA ASN A 290 -15.85 12.98 -69.46
C ASN A 290 -16.74 11.74 -69.46
N SER A 291 -18.04 12.01 -69.46
CA SER A 291 -19.01 11.11 -70.07
C SER A 291 -18.57 10.85 -71.50
N ASN A 292 -18.19 9.61 -71.82
CA ASN A 292 -18.79 8.86 -72.93
C ASN A 292 -18.09 7.51 -73.16
N ASN A 293 -18.95 6.50 -73.26
CA ASN A 293 -18.83 5.28 -74.05
C ASN A 293 -18.20 3.99 -73.47
N SER A 294 -19.09 2.99 -73.48
CA SER A 294 -18.94 1.59 -73.90
C SER A 294 -18.27 0.59 -72.95
N SER A 295 -19.15 -0.15 -72.26
CA SER A 295 -19.30 -1.62 -72.29
C SER A 295 -18.08 -2.55 -72.20
N ASN A 296 -18.27 -3.50 -71.28
CA ASN A 296 -17.78 -4.89 -71.26
C ASN A 296 -16.38 -5.20 -70.71
N SER A 297 -16.44 -5.74 -69.48
CA SER A 297 -15.83 -7.01 -69.07
C SER A 297 -14.34 -7.21 -69.37
N SER A 298 -13.54 -7.17 -68.31
CA SER A 298 -12.67 -8.30 -68.00
C SER A 298 -12.24 -8.27 -66.54
N ASN A 299 -12.39 -9.42 -65.89
CA ASN A 299 -11.74 -9.76 -64.64
C ASN A 299 -10.28 -9.29 -64.65
N ASN A 300 -9.92 -8.42 -63.71
CA ASN A 300 -8.53 -8.31 -63.27
C ASN A 300 -8.53 -8.22 -61.74
N ASN A 301 -8.21 -9.36 -61.14
CA ASN A 301 -7.51 -9.40 -59.87
C ASN A 301 -6.21 -8.60 -60.03
N SER A 302 -6.24 -7.30 -59.78
CA SER A 302 -5.04 -6.56 -59.42
C SER A 302 -5.43 -5.50 -58.41
N VAL A 303 -4.96 -5.71 -57.18
CA VAL A 303 -4.82 -4.68 -56.15
C VAL A 303 -4.27 -3.43 -56.83
N ASN A 304 -5.07 -2.38 -56.94
CA ASN A 304 -4.62 -1.10 -57.46
C ASN A 304 -3.98 -0.33 -56.29
N PRO A 305 -2.64 -0.18 -56.21
CA PRO A 305 -1.98 0.34 -55.03
C PRO A 305 -1.62 1.81 -55.25
N ASN A 306 -2.60 2.70 -55.34
CA ASN A 306 -2.34 4.14 -55.23
C ASN A 306 -2.77 4.62 -53.84
N PHE A 307 -2.11 4.08 -52.81
CA PHE A 307 -2.33 4.43 -51.40
C PHE A 307 -1.03 5.02 -50.85
N SER A 308 -0.89 6.35 -50.93
CA SER A 308 0.30 7.05 -50.46
C SER A 308 0.23 7.28 -48.94
N LEU A 309 1.11 6.61 -48.18
CA LEU A 309 1.33 6.89 -46.75
C LEU A 309 2.26 8.12 -46.62
N THR A 310 1.71 9.31 -46.43
CA THR A 310 2.49 10.53 -46.10
C THR A 310 1.83 11.35 -44.99
N ASN A 311 2.64 11.82 -44.03
CA ASN A 311 2.29 12.34 -42.69
C ASN A 311 1.64 13.75 -42.60
N ASP A 312 0.90 14.22 -43.62
CA ASP A 312 0.31 15.58 -43.60
C ASP A 312 -1.19 15.56 -43.23
N GLN A 313 -1.54 16.23 -42.12
CA GLN A 313 -2.82 16.14 -41.38
C GLN A 313 -4.11 16.57 -42.13
N ASN A 314 -4.04 16.90 -43.42
CA ASN A 314 -5.22 17.20 -44.24
C ASN A 314 -5.58 16.00 -45.12
N GLY A 315 -6.74 15.38 -44.87
CA GLY A 315 -7.30 14.32 -45.72
C GLY A 315 -7.11 12.88 -45.23
N PHE A 316 -6.77 12.68 -43.95
CA PHE A 316 -6.68 11.34 -43.37
C PHE A 316 -8.04 10.79 -42.95
N CYS A 317 -8.40 9.63 -43.51
CA CYS A 317 -9.38 8.71 -42.95
C CYS A 317 -8.70 7.66 -42.08
N SER A 318 -9.43 7.11 -41.12
CA SER A 318 -9.02 5.90 -40.42
C SER A 318 -9.96 4.78 -40.81
N TYR A 319 -9.44 3.61 -41.15
CA TYR A 319 -10.23 2.46 -41.55
C TYR A 319 -9.81 1.19 -40.79
N ARG A 320 -10.76 0.24 -40.68
CA ARG A 320 -10.48 -1.13 -40.25
C ARG A 320 -10.81 -2.08 -41.38
N SER A 321 -10.01 -3.12 -41.54
CA SER A 321 -10.25 -4.17 -42.52
C SER A 321 -11.52 -4.94 -42.17
N ILE A 322 -12.49 -4.92 -43.09
CA ILE A 322 -13.72 -5.72 -42.97
C ILE A 322 -13.38 -7.21 -42.89
N LYS A 323 -12.36 -7.64 -43.63
CA LYS A 323 -11.88 -9.04 -43.60
C LYS A 323 -11.42 -9.44 -42.21
N ASP A 324 -10.62 -8.60 -41.54
CA ASP A 324 -10.08 -8.91 -40.21
C ASP A 324 -11.18 -8.87 -39.14
N LEU A 325 -12.13 -7.95 -39.29
CA LEU A 325 -13.32 -7.87 -38.45
C LEU A 325 -14.18 -9.14 -38.58
N LEU A 326 -14.46 -9.59 -39.80
CA LEU A 326 -15.21 -10.83 -40.05
C LEU A 326 -14.47 -12.07 -39.56
N ASN A 327 -13.16 -12.18 -39.81
CA ASN A 327 -12.33 -13.28 -39.31
C ASN A 327 -12.37 -13.39 -37.78
N THR A 328 -12.50 -12.26 -37.09
CA THR A 328 -12.60 -12.21 -35.63
C THR A 328 -14.00 -12.58 -35.13
N LEU A 329 -15.05 -12.09 -35.77
CA LEU A 329 -16.44 -12.22 -35.28
C LEU A 329 -17.12 -13.54 -35.66
N ILE A 330 -16.86 -14.08 -36.86
CA ILE A 330 -17.51 -15.31 -37.36
C ILE A 330 -17.32 -16.50 -36.39
N PRO A 331 -16.11 -16.78 -35.87
CA PRO A 331 -15.93 -17.87 -34.89
C PRO A 331 -16.75 -17.69 -33.61
N ILE A 332 -16.89 -16.45 -33.13
CA ILE A 332 -17.67 -16.11 -31.92
C ILE A 332 -19.15 -16.39 -32.15
N TRP A 333 -19.68 -15.96 -33.30
CA TRP A 333 -21.08 -16.17 -33.66
C TRP A 333 -21.43 -17.62 -33.93
N LYS A 334 -20.51 -18.38 -34.55
CA LYS A 334 -20.66 -19.83 -34.69
C LYS A 334 -20.76 -20.52 -33.33
N LYS A 335 -19.93 -20.10 -32.36
CA LYS A 335 -19.98 -20.64 -30.99
C LYS A 335 -21.26 -20.28 -30.24
N LYS A 336 -21.83 -19.10 -30.50
CA LYS A 336 -23.11 -18.65 -29.95
C LYS A 336 -24.34 -19.18 -30.72
N SER A 337 -24.15 -20.03 -31.72
CA SER A 337 -25.21 -20.54 -32.60
C SER A 337 -26.03 -19.45 -33.30
N ILE A 338 -25.41 -18.28 -33.53
CA ILE A 338 -26.00 -17.17 -34.30
C ILE A 338 -25.84 -17.41 -35.81
N LEU A 339 -24.76 -18.11 -36.21
CA LEU A 339 -24.44 -18.47 -37.59
C LEU A 339 -24.17 -19.98 -37.71
N ASN A 340 -24.69 -20.60 -38.76
CA ASN A 340 -24.47 -22.00 -39.13
C ASN A 340 -23.58 -22.13 -40.38
N ILE A 341 -23.06 -23.33 -40.60
CA ILE A 341 -22.28 -23.65 -41.81
C ILE A 341 -23.23 -23.63 -43.01
N GLY A 342 -22.89 -22.82 -44.01
CA GLY A 342 -23.71 -22.62 -45.21
C GLY A 342 -24.59 -21.36 -45.17
N ASP A 343 -24.64 -20.64 -44.04
CA ASP A 343 -25.37 -19.38 -43.95
C ASP A 343 -24.74 -18.32 -44.87
N ASN A 344 -25.60 -17.62 -45.63
CA ASN A 344 -25.20 -16.50 -46.47
C ASN A 344 -25.24 -15.20 -45.66
N ILE A 345 -24.06 -14.63 -45.39
CA ILE A 345 -23.92 -13.38 -44.67
C ILE A 345 -24.05 -12.21 -45.67
N LYS A 346 -25.11 -11.41 -45.55
CA LYS A 346 -25.27 -10.17 -46.33
C LYS A 346 -24.68 -8.98 -45.58
N LEU A 347 -23.90 -8.15 -46.27
CA LEU A 347 -23.37 -6.88 -45.76
C LEU A 347 -24.19 -5.72 -46.31
N LYS A 348 -24.85 -4.96 -45.42
CA LYS A 348 -25.47 -3.68 -45.78
C LYS A 348 -24.52 -2.54 -45.41
N PHE A 349 -24.22 -1.68 -46.37
CA PHE A 349 -23.48 -0.44 -46.15
C PHE A 349 -24.46 0.73 -46.04
N GLY A 350 -24.40 1.44 -44.92
CA GLY A 350 -25.10 2.70 -44.70
C GLY A 350 -24.09 3.80 -44.37
N GLY A 351 -24.42 5.05 -44.68
CA GLY A 351 -23.62 6.21 -44.31
C GLY A 351 -24.52 7.26 -43.68
N ASP A 352 -24.15 7.76 -42.49
CA ASP A 352 -24.81 8.92 -41.93
C ASP A 352 -24.11 10.18 -42.43
N GLY A 353 -24.79 10.95 -43.27
CA GLY A 353 -24.22 12.16 -43.90
C GLY A 353 -24.18 13.34 -42.94
N HIS A 354 -23.66 13.17 -41.72
CA HIS A 354 -23.71 14.21 -40.69
C HIS A 354 -22.40 15.03 -40.61
N ILE A 355 -22.52 16.33 -40.88
CA ILE A 355 -21.44 17.30 -40.60
C ILE A 355 -21.49 17.63 -39.12
N VAL A 356 -20.56 17.05 -38.34
CA VAL A 356 -20.54 17.19 -36.87
C VAL A 356 -19.91 18.52 -36.42
N THR A 357 -19.06 19.16 -37.23
CA THR A 357 -18.46 20.47 -36.94
C THR A 357 -18.16 21.30 -38.21
N ASN A 358 -18.01 22.63 -38.09
CA ASN A 358 -17.61 23.53 -39.18
C ASN A 358 -16.21 23.26 -39.78
N LYS A 359 -15.43 22.31 -39.24
CA LYS A 359 -14.04 22.01 -39.68
C LYS A 359 -13.79 20.55 -40.09
N TYR A 360 -14.61 19.60 -39.64
CA TYR A 360 -14.42 18.18 -39.94
C TYR A 360 -15.78 17.52 -40.23
N SER A 361 -15.91 16.94 -41.42
CA SER A 361 -16.98 16.01 -41.77
C SER A 361 -16.51 14.59 -41.44
N HIS A 362 -17.11 13.98 -40.42
CA HIS A 362 -16.98 12.54 -40.20
C HIS A 362 -18.13 11.86 -40.93
N VAL A 363 -17.80 11.03 -41.93
CA VAL A 363 -18.78 10.14 -42.56
C VAL A 363 -18.63 8.78 -41.88
N MET A 364 -19.62 8.35 -41.10
CA MET A 364 -19.59 7.03 -40.50
C MET A 364 -20.20 6.02 -41.48
N PHE A 365 -19.38 5.10 -41.97
CA PHE A 365 -19.89 3.95 -42.72
C PHE A 365 -20.32 2.88 -41.71
N THR A 366 -21.62 2.66 -41.61
CA THR A 366 -22.20 1.59 -40.80
C THR A 366 -22.34 0.35 -41.65
N MET A 367 -21.79 -0.77 -41.17
CA MET A 367 -21.94 -2.07 -41.81
C MET A 367 -22.83 -2.95 -40.94
N CYS A 368 -24.01 -3.32 -41.45
CA CYS A 368 -24.89 -4.28 -40.78
C CYS A 368 -24.70 -5.66 -41.38
N LEU A 369 -24.53 -6.64 -40.50
CA LEU A 369 -24.44 -8.06 -40.83
C LEU A 369 -25.80 -8.71 -40.65
N LEU A 370 -26.36 -9.18 -41.75
CA LEU A 370 -27.77 -9.57 -41.83
C LEU A 370 -27.87 -11.07 -42.09
N ASN A 371 -28.40 -11.82 -41.12
CA ASN A 371 -28.69 -13.26 -41.26
C ASN A 371 -30.17 -13.52 -41.64
N GLU A 372 -30.98 -12.48 -41.85
CA GLU A 372 -32.42 -12.64 -42.14
C GLU A 372 -32.74 -12.68 -43.66
N GLY A 373 -31.75 -12.87 -44.53
CA GLY A 373 -31.97 -12.98 -45.96
C GLY A 373 -32.55 -11.70 -46.59
N ASP A 374 -33.62 -11.81 -47.38
CA ASP A 374 -34.28 -10.67 -48.04
C ASP A 374 -35.27 -9.92 -47.14
N GLU A 375 -35.60 -10.47 -45.96
CA GLU A 375 -36.51 -9.83 -45.00
C GLU A 375 -36.02 -8.45 -44.55
N VAL A 376 -34.70 -8.22 -44.56
CA VAL A 376 -34.11 -6.94 -44.15
C VAL A 376 -34.32 -5.82 -45.17
N LEU A 377 -34.71 -6.16 -46.40
CA LEU A 377 -35.06 -5.18 -47.41
C LEU A 377 -36.45 -4.59 -47.16
N LYS A 378 -37.28 -5.18 -46.29
CA LYS A 378 -38.60 -4.65 -45.95
C LYS A 378 -38.48 -3.26 -45.31
N PRO A 379 -39.24 -2.25 -45.76
CA PRO A 379 -39.18 -0.88 -45.24
C PRO A 379 -39.32 -0.78 -43.72
N GLU A 380 -40.11 -1.68 -43.13
CA GLU A 380 -40.40 -1.79 -41.69
C GLU A 380 -39.16 -2.12 -40.84
N LYS A 381 -38.18 -2.77 -41.45
CA LYS A 381 -36.88 -3.14 -40.86
C LYS A 381 -35.75 -2.20 -41.29
N GLN A 382 -36.05 -1.16 -42.07
CA GLN A 382 -35.09 -0.13 -42.45
C GLN A 382 -35.15 1.01 -41.43
N TYR A 383 -34.25 0.96 -40.45
CA TYR A 383 -33.98 2.09 -39.57
C TYR A 383 -33.12 3.11 -40.33
N TRP A 384 -33.62 4.34 -40.42
CA TRP A 384 -33.00 5.47 -41.13
C TRP A 384 -31.97 6.17 -40.26
#